data_AF-K1SP63-F1
#
_entry.id   AF-K1SP63-F1
#
_cell.length_a   1.000
_cell.length_b   1.000
_cell.length_c   1.000
_cell.angle_alpha   90.00
_cell.angle_beta   90.00
_cell.angle_gamma   90.00
#
_symmetry.space_group_name_H-M   'P 1'
#
loop_
_entity.id
_entity.type
_entity.pdbx_description
1 polymer ?
#
loop_
_entity_poly.entity_id
_entity_poly.type
_entity_poly.pdbx_seq_one_letter_code
_entity_poly.pdbx_strand_id
1 'polypeptide(L)'
;MTFPAGVYRVIYACQKAQALGAKVVTMSDSNGYVYDPNGIDLAYVKDLKEVRRGRIKEYAETHAGVTYVADCSKVWTVPCDIALPCATQNEINKESAEALVKGGCTV
;
A
#
# COMPACT_ATOMS: atom_id res chain seq x y z
N MET A 1 -9.02 -7.96 6.07
CA MET A 1 -7.55 -8.10 5.94
C MET A 1 -7.09 -7.18 4.85
N THR A 2 -6.63 -6.01 5.26
CA THR A 2 -6.45 -4.77 4.49
C THR A 2 -5.03 -4.29 4.80
N PHE A 3 -4.15 -3.99 3.83
CA PHE A 3 -2.69 -3.77 4.05
C PHE A 3 -2.10 -2.56 3.30
N PRO A 4 -1.28 -1.72 3.98
CA PRO A 4 -0.39 -0.72 3.37
C PRO A 4 1.04 -1.22 3.09
N ALA A 5 1.54 -0.95 1.88
CA ALA A 5 2.79 -1.49 1.34
C ALA A 5 3.60 -0.49 0.48
N GLY A 6 4.94 -0.39 0.64
CA GLY A 6 5.87 0.40 -0.22
C GLY A 6 6.16 -0.19 -1.62
N VAL A 7 6.99 0.41 -2.49
CA VAL A 7 6.87 0.16 -3.96
C VAL A 7 7.88 -0.74 -4.71
N TYR A 8 9.00 -1.23 -4.15
CA TYR A 8 9.89 -2.15 -4.92
C TYR A 8 10.12 -3.54 -4.32
N ARG A 9 10.35 -3.66 -2.99
CA ARG A 9 10.46 -4.98 -2.34
C ARG A 9 9.10 -5.61 -2.00
N VAL A 10 8.03 -4.84 -2.12
CA VAL A 10 6.72 -5.17 -1.53
C VAL A 10 5.75 -5.75 -2.54
N ILE A 11 6.11 -5.76 -3.83
CA ILE A 11 5.38 -6.53 -4.85
C ILE A 11 5.32 -8.00 -4.43
N TYR A 12 6.42 -8.56 -3.93
CA TYR A 12 6.47 -9.95 -3.47
C TYR A 12 5.78 -10.17 -2.11
N ALA A 13 5.83 -9.17 -1.22
CA ALA A 13 5.07 -9.21 0.02
C ALA A 13 3.55 -9.17 -0.25
N CYS A 14 3.12 -8.31 -1.18
CA CYS A 14 1.74 -8.27 -1.67
C CYS A 14 1.35 -9.59 -2.32
N GLN A 15 2.20 -10.15 -3.19
CA GLN A 15 1.98 -11.46 -3.81
C GLN A 15 1.79 -12.56 -2.77
N LYS A 16 2.63 -12.58 -1.73
CA LYS A 16 2.53 -13.60 -0.68
C LYS A 16 1.30 -13.38 0.20
N ALA A 17 0.99 -12.14 0.56
CA ALA A 17 -0.20 -11.78 1.32
C ALA A 17 -1.48 -12.20 0.56
N GLN A 18 -1.59 -11.87 -0.73
CA GLN A 18 -2.69 -12.29 -1.58
C GLN A 18 -2.77 -13.82 -1.72
N ALA A 19 -1.62 -14.50 -1.88
CA ALA A 19 -1.57 -15.97 -1.91
C ALA A 19 -2.03 -16.63 -0.61
N LEU A 20 -1.92 -15.92 0.53
CA LEU A 20 -2.42 -16.37 1.84
C LEU A 20 -3.89 -15.95 2.09
N GLY A 21 -4.57 -15.41 1.09
CA GLY A 21 -5.98 -14.99 1.18
C GLY A 21 -6.18 -13.58 1.75
N ALA A 22 -5.11 -12.81 1.90
CA ALA A 22 -5.15 -11.46 2.43
C ALA A 22 -5.41 -10.44 1.32
N LYS A 23 -6.20 -9.41 1.60
CA LYS A 23 -6.58 -8.39 0.62
C LYS A 23 -5.74 -7.12 0.82
N VAL A 24 -4.68 -6.99 0.05
CA VAL A 24 -3.87 -5.76 0.07
C VAL A 24 -4.69 -4.62 -0.51
N VAL A 25 -4.80 -3.50 0.18
CA VAL A 25 -5.64 -2.36 -0.26
C VAL A 25 -4.85 -1.10 -0.52
N THR A 26 -3.60 -1.02 -0.03
CA THR A 26 -2.80 0.18 -0.16
C THR A 26 -1.42 -0.17 -0.68
N MET A 27 -0.95 0.66 -1.62
CA MET A 27 0.40 0.58 -2.18
C MET A 27 0.97 2.00 -2.30
N SER A 28 2.22 2.21 -1.90
CA SER A 28 2.87 3.52 -1.76
C SER A 28 4.22 3.58 -2.46
N ASP A 29 4.47 4.67 -3.18
CA ASP A 29 5.80 5.05 -3.64
C ASP A 29 6.33 6.28 -2.88
N SER A 30 7.52 6.76 -3.28
CA SER A 30 8.15 7.94 -2.69
C SER A 30 7.29 9.20 -2.72
N ASN A 31 6.30 9.27 -3.62
CA ASN A 31 5.51 10.47 -3.86
C ASN A 31 4.09 10.37 -3.28
N GLY A 32 3.65 9.20 -2.83
CA GLY A 32 2.29 9.02 -2.33
C GLY A 32 1.86 7.56 -2.28
N TYR A 33 0.59 7.33 -1.99
CA TYR A 33 0.00 6.00 -1.98
C TYR A 33 -1.37 5.97 -2.64
N VAL A 34 -1.75 4.80 -3.13
CA VAL A 34 -3.11 4.50 -3.60
C VAL A 34 -3.82 3.66 -2.57
N TYR A 35 -5.11 3.90 -2.41
CA TYR A 35 -6.05 3.08 -1.64
C TYR A 35 -7.12 2.53 -2.57
N ASP A 36 -7.14 1.21 -2.68
CA ASP A 36 -8.12 0.44 -3.42
C ASP A 36 -8.94 -0.42 -2.44
N PRO A 37 -10.21 -0.05 -2.16
CA PRO A 37 -11.06 -0.82 -1.26
C PRO A 37 -11.43 -2.18 -1.82
N ASN A 38 -11.27 -2.44 -3.12
CA ASN A 38 -11.51 -3.74 -3.76
C ASN A 38 -10.28 -4.64 -3.70
N GLY A 39 -9.10 -4.06 -3.57
CA GLY A 39 -7.82 -4.72 -3.41
C GLY A 39 -6.90 -4.41 -4.58
N ILE A 40 -5.61 -4.34 -4.33
CA ILE A 40 -4.60 -3.95 -5.31
C ILE A 40 -4.46 -5.01 -6.41
N ASP A 41 -4.58 -4.59 -7.66
CA ASP A 41 -4.17 -5.38 -8.82
C ASP A 41 -2.64 -5.42 -8.91
N LEU A 42 -2.09 -6.53 -8.42
CA LEU A 42 -0.65 -6.78 -8.43
C LEU A 42 -0.07 -6.89 -9.84
N ALA A 43 -0.84 -7.40 -10.81
CA ALA A 43 -0.36 -7.56 -12.18
C ALA A 43 -0.13 -6.18 -12.82
N TYR A 44 -1.08 -5.26 -12.63
CA TYR A 44 -0.92 -3.88 -13.07
C TYR A 44 0.26 -3.19 -12.36
N VAL A 45 0.39 -3.35 -11.03
CA VAL A 45 1.50 -2.73 -10.29
C VAL A 45 2.86 -3.26 -10.75
N LYS A 46 2.97 -4.56 -11.06
CA LYS A 46 4.18 -5.18 -11.64
C LYS A 46 4.51 -4.56 -13.00
N ASP A 47 3.56 -4.51 -13.92
CA ASP A 47 3.78 -3.89 -15.24
C ASP A 47 4.18 -2.42 -15.10
N LEU A 48 3.46 -1.67 -14.27
CA LEU A 48 3.72 -0.25 -14.02
C LEU A 48 5.15 -0.01 -13.51
N LYS A 49 5.65 -0.82 -12.57
CA LYS A 49 6.94 -0.58 -11.89
C LYS A 49 8.13 -1.29 -12.54
N GLU A 50 7.95 -2.51 -13.03
CA GLU A 50 9.04 -3.32 -13.59
C GLU A 50 9.24 -3.07 -15.08
N VAL A 51 8.15 -2.84 -15.84
CA VAL A 51 8.19 -2.65 -17.30
C VAL A 51 8.16 -1.16 -17.64
N ARG A 52 7.10 -0.45 -17.23
CA ARG A 52 6.85 0.95 -17.61
C ARG A 52 7.61 1.97 -16.78
N ARG A 53 8.11 1.58 -15.61
CA ARG A 53 8.79 2.45 -14.61
C ARG A 53 7.98 3.71 -14.25
N GLY A 54 6.66 3.58 -14.20
CA GLY A 54 5.70 4.65 -13.90
C GLY A 54 5.53 4.97 -12.42
N ARG A 55 4.61 5.89 -12.13
CA ARG A 55 4.28 6.37 -10.77
C ARG A 55 2.98 5.75 -10.28
N ILE A 56 2.88 5.49 -8.97
CA ILE A 56 1.72 4.77 -8.41
C ILE A 56 0.40 5.53 -8.62
N LYS A 57 0.45 6.86 -8.83
CA LYS A 57 -0.71 7.68 -9.21
C LYS A 57 -1.43 7.16 -10.48
N GLU A 58 -0.71 6.56 -11.42
CA GLU A 58 -1.26 6.03 -12.68
C GLU A 58 -2.18 4.82 -12.42
N TYR A 59 -2.05 4.17 -11.27
CA TYR A 59 -2.99 3.12 -10.85
C TYR A 59 -4.37 3.71 -10.55
N ALA A 60 -4.44 4.87 -9.89
CA ALA A 60 -5.71 5.54 -9.59
C ALA A 60 -6.37 6.15 -10.85
N GLU A 61 -5.60 6.44 -11.90
CA GLU A 61 -6.12 6.90 -13.19
C GLU A 61 -6.79 5.77 -13.99
N THR A 62 -6.43 4.51 -13.72
CA THR A 62 -6.91 3.32 -14.47
C THR A 62 -7.97 2.52 -13.72
N HIS A 63 -8.00 2.61 -12.39
CA HIS A 63 -8.91 1.86 -11.53
C HIS A 63 -9.96 2.77 -10.91
N ALA A 64 -11.23 2.53 -11.25
CA ALA A 64 -12.35 3.29 -10.70
C ALA A 64 -12.53 3.00 -9.20
N GLY A 65 -12.80 4.04 -8.41
CA GLY A 65 -13.00 3.93 -6.95
C GLY A 65 -11.71 3.85 -6.14
N VAL A 66 -10.56 4.09 -6.78
CA VAL A 66 -9.26 4.16 -6.13
C VAL A 66 -8.91 5.60 -5.78
N THR A 67 -8.41 5.81 -4.57
CA THR A 67 -7.97 7.12 -4.09
C THR A 67 -6.45 7.19 -4.11
N TYR A 68 -5.88 8.19 -4.80
CA TYR A 68 -4.47 8.54 -4.68
C TYR A 68 -4.29 9.67 -3.68
N VAL A 69 -3.33 9.51 -2.77
CA VAL A 69 -2.91 10.54 -1.81
C VAL A 69 -1.44 10.85 -2.08
N ALA A 70 -1.16 12.10 -2.46
CA ALA A 70 0.19 12.60 -2.75
C ALA A 70 1.02 12.87 -1.47
N ASP A 71 0.95 11.93 -0.52
CA ASP A 71 1.64 11.98 0.77
C ASP A 71 1.79 10.55 1.29
N CYS A 72 2.99 9.98 1.15
CA CYS A 72 3.27 8.60 1.53
C CYS A 72 3.26 8.38 3.05
N SER A 73 3.46 9.42 3.86
CA SER A 73 3.47 9.31 5.33
C SER A 73 2.08 8.96 5.89
N LYS A 74 1.03 9.31 5.16
CA LYS A 74 -0.37 9.07 5.57
C LYS A 74 -0.85 7.66 5.28
N VAL A 75 -0.04 6.79 4.68
CA VAL A 75 -0.44 5.41 4.35
C VAL A 75 -0.86 4.62 5.60
N TRP A 76 -0.26 4.93 6.75
CA TRP A 76 -0.53 4.29 8.05
C TRP A 76 -1.85 4.72 8.71
N THR A 77 -2.50 5.77 8.18
CA THR A 77 -3.81 6.22 8.66
C THR A 77 -4.97 5.42 8.08
N VAL A 78 -4.70 4.57 7.08
CA VAL A 78 -5.71 3.70 6.48
C VAL A 78 -6.02 2.55 7.44
N PRO A 79 -7.29 2.36 7.84
CA PRO A 79 -7.68 1.23 8.70
C PRO A 79 -7.24 -0.09 8.07
N CYS A 80 -6.47 -0.87 8.82
CA CYS A 80 -5.89 -2.13 8.38
C CYS A 80 -5.77 -3.10 9.55
N ASP A 81 -5.83 -4.39 9.26
CA ASP A 81 -5.64 -5.44 10.29
C ASP A 81 -4.15 -5.74 10.50
N ILE A 82 -3.35 -5.58 9.44
CA ILE A 82 -1.92 -5.91 9.39
C ILE A 82 -1.18 -4.85 8.56
N ALA A 83 -0.06 -4.34 9.06
CA ALA A 83 0.78 -3.35 8.39
C ALA A 83 2.18 -3.90 8.07
N LEU A 84 2.65 -3.72 6.83
CA LEU A 84 3.95 -4.24 6.38
C LEU A 84 4.88 -3.08 5.95
N PRO A 85 5.61 -2.45 6.88
CA PRO A 85 6.59 -1.40 6.57
C PRO A 85 7.78 -1.97 5.81
N CYS A 86 7.95 -1.53 4.57
CA CYS A 86 8.89 -2.16 3.63
C CYS A 86 9.50 -1.19 2.61
N ALA A 87 9.32 0.13 2.72
CA ALA A 87 9.91 1.07 1.75
C ALA A 87 11.29 1.60 2.17
N THR A 88 11.51 1.95 3.44
CA THR A 88 12.71 2.61 3.99
C THR A 88 12.85 2.37 5.50
N GLN A 89 13.96 2.82 6.09
CA GLN A 89 14.16 2.78 7.53
C GLN A 89 13.39 3.94 8.22
N ASN A 90 12.80 3.69 9.39
CA ASN A 90 12.05 4.67 10.20
C ASN A 90 10.73 5.18 9.58
N GLU A 91 10.02 4.33 8.84
CA GLU A 91 8.74 4.71 8.19
C GLU A 91 7.56 4.87 9.12
N ILE A 92 7.63 4.27 10.31
CA ILE A 92 6.60 4.35 11.33
C ILE A 92 7.16 5.22 12.46
N ASN A 93 6.59 6.42 12.60
CA ASN A 93 6.79 7.25 13.77
C ASN A 93 5.71 6.96 14.82
N LYS A 94 5.82 7.59 16.00
CA LYS A 94 4.87 7.39 17.11
C LYS A 94 3.41 7.65 16.68
N GLU A 95 3.17 8.73 15.93
CA GLU A 95 1.84 9.12 15.45
C GLU A 95 1.25 8.09 14.47
N SER A 96 2.09 7.54 13.59
CA SER A 96 1.72 6.48 12.65
C SER A 96 1.35 5.20 13.40
N ALA A 97 2.11 4.83 14.43
CA ALA A 97 1.80 3.68 15.28
C ALA A 97 0.47 3.86 16.04
N GLU A 98 0.22 5.04 16.59
CA GLU A 98 -1.06 5.36 17.24
C GLU A 98 -2.24 5.30 16.26
N ALA A 99 -2.05 5.79 15.03
CA ALA A 99 -3.05 5.69 13.97
C ALA A 99 -3.35 4.24 13.57
N LEU A 100 -2.32 3.39 13.47
CA LEU A 100 -2.47 1.96 13.17
C LEU A 100 -3.27 1.23 14.25
N VAL A 101 -2.92 1.43 15.52
CA VAL A 101 -3.64 0.82 16.65
C VAL A 101 -5.11 1.27 16.67
N LYS A 102 -5.37 2.56 16.44
CA LYS A 102 -6.74 3.09 16.33
C LYS A 102 -7.49 2.54 15.12
N GLY A 103 -6.78 2.24 14.04
CA GLY A 103 -7.30 1.66 12.81
C GLY A 103 -7.59 0.16 12.87
N GLY A 104 -7.34 -0.50 14.02
CA GLY A 104 -7.56 -1.93 14.20
C GLY A 104 -6.36 -2.80 13.80
N CYS A 105 -5.18 -2.21 13.61
CA CYS A 105 -3.98 -2.94 13.25
C CYS A 105 -3.53 -3.79 14.43
N THR A 106 -3.37 -5.09 14.19
CA THR A 106 -3.00 -6.09 15.21
C THR A 106 -1.59 -6.65 15.01
N VAL A 107 -1.05 -6.58 13.78
CA VAL A 107 0.27 -7.12 13.40
C VAL A 107 1.03 -6.15 12.51
#